data_AF-A0AAQ3LY01-F1
#
_entry.id   AF-A0AAQ3LY01-F1
#
_cell.length_a   1.000
_cell.length_b   1.000
_cell.length_c   1.000
_cell.angle_alpha   90.00
_cell.angle_beta   90.00
_cell.angle_gamma   90.00
#
_symmetry.space_group_name_H-M   'P 1'
#
loop_
_entity.id
_entity.type
_entity.pdbx_description
1 polymer ?
#
loop_
_entity_poly.entity_id
_entity_poly.type
_entity_poly.pdbx_seq_one_letter_code
_entity_poly.pdbx_strand_id
1 'polypeptide(L)'
;MRPTQIRQGGGGKIPYPKHVWSPAGGWYSQPANWKTNTAIMGAAIVGICLMIGSVSAEREHRNKMPDPNRFFPSRWWSKQIVEHEKAQKASESS
;
A
#
# COMPACT_ATOMS: atom_id res chain seq x y z
N MET A 1 9.66 41.53 19.64
CA MET A 1 9.70 40.13 20.13
C MET A 1 8.64 39.34 19.39
N ARG A 2 8.98 38.24 18.71
CA ARG A 2 7.97 37.43 18.00
C ARG A 2 7.34 36.48 19.02
N PRO A 3 6.01 36.41 19.16
CA PRO A 3 5.37 35.51 20.09
C PRO A 3 5.72 34.07 19.70
N THR A 4 6.43 33.38 20.59
CA THR A 4 6.68 31.93 20.51
C THR A 4 5.34 31.22 20.57
N GLN A 5 4.96 30.61 19.46
CA GLN A 5 3.80 29.75 19.31
C GLN A 5 3.78 28.70 20.42
N ILE A 6 2.78 28.74 21.30
CA ILE A 6 2.57 27.72 22.33
C ILE A 6 2.26 26.41 21.60
N ARG A 7 3.26 25.51 21.57
CA ARG A 7 3.11 24.14 21.08
C ARG A 7 2.35 23.33 22.12
N GLN A 8 1.03 23.27 21.99
CA GLN A 8 0.18 22.40 22.77
C GLN A 8 0.34 20.94 22.28
N GLY A 9 0.47 19.97 23.20
CA GLY A 9 0.20 18.57 22.88
C GLY A 9 1.15 17.55 23.52
N GLY A 10 0.87 17.20 24.77
CA GLY A 10 1.52 16.11 25.49
C GLY A 10 1.60 16.46 26.97
N GLY A 11 0.60 16.07 27.76
CA GLY A 11 0.66 16.19 29.22
C GLY A 11 1.94 15.53 29.76
N GLY A 12 2.35 15.93 30.98
CA GLY A 12 3.59 15.44 31.59
C GLY A 12 3.72 13.91 31.54
N LYS A 13 4.89 13.40 31.17
CA LYS A 13 5.14 11.96 31.11
C LYS A 13 5.21 11.40 32.53
N ILE A 14 4.37 10.40 32.82
CA ILE A 14 4.42 9.66 34.09
C ILE A 14 5.70 8.80 34.12
N PRO A 15 6.40 8.65 35.26
CA PRO A 15 7.53 7.73 35.38
C PRO A 15 7.16 6.30 34.97
N TYR A 16 8.07 5.62 34.27
CA TYR A 16 7.88 4.25 33.77
C TYR A 16 9.22 3.50 33.76
N PRO A 17 9.21 2.15 33.85
CA PRO A 17 10.44 1.36 33.85
C PRO A 17 11.15 1.45 32.49
N LYS A 18 12.44 1.81 32.50
CA LYS A 18 13.22 2.04 31.27
C LYS A 18 13.81 0.77 30.65
N HIS A 19 13.94 -0.29 31.44
CA HIS A 19 14.58 -1.55 31.05
C HIS A 19 13.59 -2.63 30.61
N VAL A 20 12.29 -2.30 30.54
CA VAL A 20 11.27 -3.23 30.04
C VAL A 20 11.14 -3.06 28.53
N TRP A 21 11.26 -4.16 27.80
CA TRP A 21 11.12 -4.21 26.36
C TRP A 21 9.86 -4.99 25.96
N SER A 22 9.20 -4.53 24.90
CA SER A 22 8.08 -5.21 24.26
C SER A 22 8.17 -5.01 22.74
N PRO A 23 7.76 -6.00 21.93
CA PRO A 23 7.82 -5.92 20.48
C PRO A 23 6.97 -4.78 19.90
N ALA A 24 5.87 -4.40 20.57
CA ALA A 24 5.03 -3.27 20.15
C ALA A 24 5.58 -1.90 20.56
N GLY A 25 6.68 -1.88 21.32
CA GLY A 25 7.22 -0.70 22.01
C GLY A 25 6.82 -0.65 23.48
N GLY A 26 7.10 0.48 24.13
CA GLY A 26 6.75 0.76 25.53
C GLY A 26 6.11 2.14 25.72
N TRP A 27 6.16 2.64 26.94
CA TRP A 27 5.57 3.93 27.30
C TRP A 27 6.17 5.10 26.51
N TYR A 28 5.29 5.88 25.87
CA TYR A 28 5.63 7.07 25.08
C TYR A 28 6.72 6.82 24.02
N SER A 29 6.65 5.67 23.35
CA SER A 29 7.64 5.28 22.33
C SER A 29 7.67 6.25 21.16
N GLN A 30 8.76 7.01 21.06
CA GLN A 30 9.01 7.93 19.96
C GLN A 30 10.49 7.88 19.59
N PRO A 31 10.95 6.79 18.93
CA PRO A 31 12.35 6.66 18.55
C PRO A 31 12.72 7.75 17.55
N ALA A 32 13.96 8.22 17.59
CA ALA A 32 14.45 9.28 16.71
C ALA A 32 14.30 8.92 15.22
N ASN A 33 14.42 7.64 14.88
CA ASN A 33 14.44 7.12 13.51
C ASN A 33 13.07 6.61 13.01
N TRP A 34 11.96 6.99 13.65
CA TRP A 34 10.63 6.46 13.29
C TRP A 34 10.30 6.63 11.80
N LYS A 35 10.67 7.76 11.18
CA LYS A 35 10.40 8.05 9.76
C LYS A 35 11.07 7.04 8.83
N THR A 36 12.36 6.80 9.04
CA THR A 36 13.15 5.86 8.23
C THR A 36 12.64 4.44 8.41
N ASN A 37 12.36 4.03 9.64
CA ASN A 37 11.83 2.69 9.92
C ASN A 37 10.46 2.46 9.26
N THR A 38 9.58 3.46 9.32
CA THR A 38 8.28 3.42 8.62
C THR A 38 8.46 3.37 7.11
N ALA A 39 9.39 4.14 6.55
CA ALA A 39 9.66 4.12 5.11
C ALA A 39 10.17 2.75 4.63
N ILE A 40 11.08 2.11 5.38
CA ILE A 40 11.59 0.77 5.07
C ILE A 40 10.45 -0.25 5.11
N MET A 41 9.66 -0.27 6.19
CA MET A 41 8.54 -1.22 6.31
C MET A 41 7.47 -0.97 5.25
N GLY A 42 7.17 0.29 4.92
CA GLY A 42 6.26 0.65 3.85
C GLY A 42 6.74 0.15 2.49
N ALA A 43 8.01 0.32 2.18
CA ALA A 43 8.61 -0.18 0.93
C ALA A 43 8.54 -1.71 0.85
N ALA A 44 8.82 -2.41 1.96
CA ALA A 44 8.70 -3.87 2.02
C ALA A 44 7.27 -4.35 1.76
N ILE A 45 6.27 -3.72 2.39
CA ILE A 45 4.84 -4.05 2.19
C ILE A 45 4.44 -3.81 0.72
N VAL A 46 4.79 -2.64 0.15
CA VAL A 46 4.48 -2.32 -1.24
C VAL A 46 5.14 -3.34 -2.19
N GLY A 47 6.41 -3.68 -1.96
CA GLY A 47 7.11 -4.69 -2.76
C GLY A 47 6.42 -6.05 -2.75
N ILE A 48 6.01 -6.53 -1.57
CA ILE A 48 5.27 -7.80 -1.43
C ILE A 48 3.92 -7.72 -2.16
N CYS A 49 3.15 -6.65 -1.97
CA CYS A 49 1.87 -6.46 -2.63
C CYS A 49 1.99 -6.45 -4.16
N LEU A 50 3.02 -5.80 -4.71
CA LEU A 50 3.26 -5.77 -6.15
C LEU A 50 3.61 -7.17 -6.70
N MET A 51 4.47 -7.93 -6.00
CA MET A 51 4.82 -9.29 -6.44
C MET A 51 3.64 -10.26 -6.39
N ILE A 52 2.88 -10.25 -5.30
CA ILE A 52 1.68 -11.09 -5.18
C ILE A 52 0.62 -10.64 -6.18
N GLY A 53 0.46 -9.32 -6.37
CA GLY A 53 -0.46 -8.74 -7.33
C GLY A 53 -0.14 -9.12 -8.78
N SER A 54 1.12 -9.10 -9.19
CA SER A 54 1.53 -9.51 -10.54
C SER A 54 1.29 -11.00 -10.77
N VAL A 55 1.64 -11.83 -9.79
CA VAL A 55 1.38 -13.28 -9.82
C VAL A 55 -0.12 -13.58 -9.91
N SER A 56 -0.93 -12.86 -9.12
CA SER A 56 -2.39 -12.99 -9.12
C SER A 56 -2.98 -12.60 -10.48
N ALA A 57 -2.55 -11.46 -11.03
CA ALA A 57 -3.03 -10.95 -12.32
C ALA A 57 -2.66 -11.85 -13.51
N GLU A 58 -1.53 -12.56 -13.44
CA GLU A 58 -1.14 -13.55 -14.45
C GLU A 58 -1.92 -14.86 -14.33
N ARG A 59 -2.22 -15.30 -13.11
CA ARG A 59 -2.99 -16.52 -12.84
C ARG A 59 -4.50 -16.31 -12.92
N GLU A 60 -4.95 -15.08 -13.09
CA GLU A 60 -6.37 -14.77 -13.15
C GLU A 60 -7.02 -15.37 -14.40
N HIS A 61 -7.99 -16.26 -14.18
CA HIS A 61 -8.81 -16.86 -15.22
C HIS A 61 -10.29 -16.52 -14.99
N ARG A 62 -10.95 -16.00 -16.03
CA ARG A 62 -12.37 -15.64 -16.05
C ARG A 62 -13.09 -16.44 -17.13
N ASN A 63 -14.20 -17.07 -16.72
CA ASN A 63 -15.05 -17.84 -17.63
C ASN A 63 -15.91 -16.95 -18.53
N LYS A 64 -16.23 -15.73 -18.07
CA LYS A 64 -16.99 -14.74 -18.83
C LYS A 64 -16.18 -13.46 -18.93
N MET A 65 -15.98 -12.98 -20.16
CA MET A 65 -15.33 -11.72 -20.41
C MET A 65 -16.29 -10.55 -20.11
N PRO A 66 -15.81 -9.44 -19.53
CA PRO A 66 -16.68 -8.34 -19.12
C PRO A 66 -17.12 -7.48 -20.31
N ASP A 67 -18.27 -6.82 -20.16
CA ASP A 67 -18.84 -5.97 -21.20
C ASP A 67 -17.92 -4.77 -21.52
N PRO A 68 -17.73 -4.39 -22.80
CA PRO A 68 -16.83 -3.31 -23.20
C PRO A 68 -17.10 -1.97 -22.48
N ASN A 69 -18.38 -1.63 -22.28
CA ASN A 69 -18.79 -0.35 -21.68
C ASN A 69 -18.76 -0.30 -20.14
N ARG A 70 -18.35 -1.38 -19.46
CA ARG A 70 -18.32 -1.41 -17.99
C ARG A 70 -16.95 -1.09 -17.42
N PHE A 71 -16.88 -0.18 -16.46
CA PHE A 71 -15.65 0.10 -15.72
C PHE A 71 -15.34 -0.98 -14.68
N PHE A 72 -14.09 -1.43 -14.65
CA PHE A 72 -13.51 -2.19 -13.54
C PHE A 72 -11.98 -2.03 -13.55
N PRO A 73 -11.32 -1.88 -12.39
CA PRO A 73 -9.89 -1.57 -12.33
C PRO A 73 -8.99 -2.63 -12.96
N SER A 74 -9.39 -3.90 -12.81
CA SER A 74 -8.59 -5.03 -13.27
C SER A 74 -8.48 -5.15 -14.80
N ARG A 75 -9.25 -4.36 -15.57
CA ARG A 75 -9.13 -4.26 -17.04
C ARG A 75 -7.70 -3.98 -17.49
N TRP A 76 -6.95 -3.22 -16.71
CA TRP A 76 -5.63 -2.71 -17.11
C TRP A 76 -4.48 -3.67 -16.81
N TRP A 77 -4.68 -4.65 -15.94
CA TRP A 77 -3.61 -5.55 -15.50
C TRP A 77 -3.94 -7.04 -15.61
N SER A 78 -5.21 -7.43 -15.81
CA SER A 78 -5.56 -8.84 -15.99
C SER A 78 -5.12 -9.30 -17.38
N LYS A 79 -4.23 -10.30 -17.44
CA LYS A 79 -3.65 -10.79 -18.71
C LYS A 79 -4.72 -11.20 -19.72
N GLN A 80 -5.68 -12.02 -19.29
CA GLN A 80 -6.74 -12.55 -20.14
C GLN A 80 -7.58 -11.46 -20.83
N ILE A 81 -7.88 -10.37 -20.12
CA ILE A 81 -8.69 -9.26 -20.63
C ILE A 81 -7.91 -8.44 -21.64
N VAL A 82 -6.67 -8.09 -21.29
CA VAL A 82 -5.80 -7.32 -22.17
C VAL A 82 -5.59 -8.05 -23.50
N GLU A 83 -5.39 -9.37 -23.46
CA GLU A 83 -5.25 -10.20 -24.67
C GLU A 83 -6.55 -10.28 -25.47
N HIS A 84 -7.70 -10.48 -24.82
CA HIS A 84 -9.00 -10.51 -25.49
C HIS A 84 -9.39 -9.18 -26.13
N GLU A 85 -9.22 -8.05 -25.43
CA GLU A 85 -9.53 -6.73 -25.96
C GLU A 85 -8.59 -6.34 -27.12
N LYS A 86 -7.33 -6.80 -27.10
CA LYS A 86 -6.40 -6.65 -28.24
C LYS A 86 -6.86 -7.47 -29.45
N ALA A 87 -7.30 -8.71 -29.24
CA ALA A 87 -7.80 -9.57 -30.32
C ALA A 87 -9.07 -8.99 -30.98
N GLN A 88 -10.02 -8.48 -30.19
CA GLN A 88 -11.23 -7.83 -30.72
C GLN A 88 -10.91 -6.60 -31.59
N LYS A 89 -9.99 -5.75 -31.14
CA LYS A 89 -9.56 -4.57 -31.91
C LYS A 89 -8.85 -4.95 -33.22
N ALA A 90 -8.06 -6.02 -33.22
CA ALA A 90 -7.41 -6.52 -34.43
C ALA A 90 -8.44 -7.06 -35.45
N SER A 91 -9.48 -7.75 -35.00
CA SER A 91 -10.56 -8.21 -35.89
C SER A 91 -11.43 -7.09 -36.45
N GLU A 92 -11.66 -6.02 -35.68
CA GLU A 92 -12.45 -4.86 -36.15
C GLU A 92 -11.70 -3.99 -37.18
N SER A 93 -10.37 -4.09 -37.21
CA SER A 93 -9.51 -3.30 -38.11
C SER A 93 -9.10 -4.04 -39.39
N SER A 94 -9.47 -5.32 -39.52
CA SER A 94 -9.26 -6.14 -40.72
C SER A 94 -10.52 -6.18 -41.58
#